data_AF-A0A6B2XSX9-F1
#
_entry.id   AF-A0A6B2XSX9-F1
#
_cell.length_a   1.000
_cell.length_b   1.000
_cell.length_c   1.000
_cell.angle_alpha   90.00
_cell.angle_beta   90.00
_cell.angle_gamma   90.00
#
_symmetry.space_group_name_H-M   'P 1'
#
loop_
_entity.id
_entity.type
_entity.pdbx_description
1 polymer ?
#
loop_
_entity_poly.entity_id
_entity_poly.type
_entity_poly.pdbx_seq_one_letter_code
_entity_poly.pdbx_strand_id
1 'polypeptide(L)'
;VHVLCTLATAGPEPATADPAVVVLGVRADFTGSCLDLPELAAACTDGLFVLPPMSVAELRESITRPAELAGLTLEPGLVQLLLRDAGLREEPAAVAATAPAAGPGDTPSGALPLVSHPLMATWQRR
;
A
#
# COMPACT_ATOMS: atom_id res chain seq x y z
N VAL A 1 0.10 15.02 -15.11
CA VAL A 1 1.49 14.56 -15.31
C VAL A 1 2.42 15.72 -15.58
N HIS A 2 2.18 16.56 -16.60
CA HIS A 2 3.00 17.73 -16.91
C HIS A 2 3.39 18.58 -15.67
N VAL A 3 2.42 19.05 -14.88
CA VAL A 3 2.69 19.83 -13.64
C VAL A 3 3.59 19.09 -12.64
N LEU A 4 3.41 17.77 -12.48
CA LEU A 4 4.23 16.97 -11.57
C LEU A 4 5.69 16.89 -12.06
N CYS A 5 5.88 16.65 -13.37
CA CYS A 5 7.20 16.59 -13.98
C CYS A 5 7.90 17.96 -13.97
N THR A 6 7.15 19.06 -14.16
CA THR A 6 7.68 20.42 -14.06
C THR A 6 8.16 20.75 -12.64
N LEU A 7 7.44 20.30 -11.61
CA LEU A 7 7.88 20.49 -10.21
C LEU A 7 9.08 19.61 -9.84
N ALA A 8 9.21 18.43 -10.44
CA ALA A 8 10.27 17.46 -10.17
C ALA A 8 11.60 17.76 -10.90
N THR A 9 11.58 18.65 -11.90
CA THR A 9 12.77 18.98 -12.70
C THR A 9 13.23 20.40 -12.39
N ALA A 10 14.55 20.57 -12.23
CA ALA A 10 15.12 21.92 -12.19
C ALA A 10 14.96 22.56 -13.57
N GLY A 11 14.26 23.70 -13.63
CA GLY A 11 14.13 24.48 -14.85
C GLY A 11 15.47 25.06 -15.32
N PRO A 12 15.65 25.31 -16.64
CA PRO A 12 16.87 25.92 -17.18
C PRO A 12 16.97 27.43 -16.90
N GLU A 13 15.84 28.09 -16.68
CA GLU A 13 15.75 29.48 -16.22
C GLU A 13 15.72 29.50 -14.68
N PRO A 14 16.15 30.60 -14.03
CA PRO A 14 15.96 30.79 -12.60
C PRO A 14 14.44 30.86 -12.32
N ALA A 15 13.84 29.69 -12.13
CA ALA A 15 12.45 29.54 -11.77
C ALA A 15 12.24 30.23 -10.42
N THR A 16 11.15 30.96 -10.27
CA THR A 16 10.78 31.61 -9.00
C THR A 16 10.43 30.62 -7.89
N ALA A 17 10.39 29.31 -8.20
CA ALA A 17 10.09 28.25 -7.26
C ALA A 17 11.22 27.21 -7.27
N ASP A 18 11.64 26.81 -6.06
CA ASP A 18 12.61 25.74 -5.86
C ASP A 18 12.05 24.39 -6.35
N PRO A 19 12.90 23.48 -6.85
CA PRO A 19 12.48 22.14 -7.24
C PRO A 19 11.90 21.38 -6.05
N ALA A 20 10.91 20.53 -6.30
CA ALA A 20 10.25 19.71 -5.30
C ALA A 20 10.49 18.21 -5.54
N VAL A 21 10.57 17.44 -4.45
CA VAL A 21 10.57 15.96 -4.54
C VAL A 21 9.14 15.48 -4.75
N VAL A 22 8.89 14.79 -5.86
CA VAL A 22 7.58 14.22 -6.20
C VAL A 22 7.63 12.71 -6.09
N VAL A 23 6.70 12.13 -5.31
CA VAL A 23 6.51 10.68 -5.20
C VAL A 23 5.12 10.33 -5.73
N LEU A 24 5.06 9.41 -6.69
CA LEU A 24 3.81 8.94 -7.28
C LEU A 24 3.47 7.53 -6.77
N GLY A 25 2.33 7.40 -6.09
CA GLY A 25 1.75 6.10 -5.77
C GLY A 25 0.80 5.64 -6.87
N VAL A 26 1.09 4.49 -7.48
CA VAL A 26 0.25 3.89 -8.53
C VAL A 26 -0.02 2.44 -8.15
N ARG A 27 -1.25 1.94 -8.38
CA ARG A 27 -1.49 0.50 -8.24
C ARG A 27 -0.74 -0.25 -9.34
N ALA A 28 -0.22 -1.43 -9.00
CA ALA A 28 0.60 -2.23 -9.92
C ALA A 28 -0.08 -2.50 -11.28
N ASP A 29 -1.41 -2.64 -11.31
CA ASP A 29 -2.18 -2.88 -12.53
C ASP A 29 -2.23 -1.69 -13.51
N PHE A 30 -1.87 -0.48 -13.07
CA PHE A 30 -1.78 0.71 -13.94
C PHE A 30 -0.35 1.06 -14.35
N THR A 31 0.65 0.28 -13.94
CA THR A 31 2.06 0.56 -14.29
C THR A 31 2.30 0.55 -15.79
N GLY A 32 1.62 -0.33 -16.54
CA GLY A 32 1.67 -0.33 -18.01
C GLY A 32 1.17 0.99 -18.62
N SER A 33 0.04 1.51 -18.11
CA SER A 33 -0.50 2.80 -18.56
C SER A 33 0.41 3.98 -18.23
N CYS A 34 1.30 3.86 -17.23
CA CYS A 34 2.31 4.89 -16.97
C CYS A 34 3.39 4.93 -18.04
N LEU A 35 3.71 3.80 -18.69
CA LEU A 35 4.72 3.74 -19.75
C LEU A 35 4.23 4.37 -21.07
N ASP A 36 2.92 4.50 -21.25
CA ASP A 36 2.34 5.20 -22.41
C ASP A 36 2.52 6.72 -22.34
N LEU A 37 2.96 7.25 -21.20
CA LEU A 37 3.19 8.67 -20.97
C LEU A 37 4.70 8.95 -20.95
N PRO A 38 5.25 9.66 -21.96
CA PRO A 38 6.70 9.85 -22.09
C PRO A 38 7.37 10.44 -20.85
N GLU A 39 6.71 11.37 -20.17
CA GLU A 39 7.28 12.00 -18.98
C GLU A 39 7.31 11.07 -17.75
N LEU A 40 6.43 10.06 -17.70
CA LEU A 40 6.45 9.05 -16.64
C LEU A 40 7.32 7.85 -17.01
N ALA A 41 7.42 7.48 -18.30
CA ALA A 41 8.22 6.34 -18.74
C ALA A 41 9.68 6.43 -18.29
N ALA A 42 10.28 7.62 -18.36
CA ALA A 42 11.63 7.86 -17.84
C ALA A 42 11.71 7.67 -16.32
N ALA A 43 10.76 8.27 -15.58
CA ALA A 43 10.70 8.14 -14.12
C ALA A 43 10.45 6.69 -13.66
N CYS A 44 9.67 5.91 -14.40
CA CYS A 44 9.41 4.50 -14.12
C CYS A 44 10.62 3.60 -14.42
N THR A 45 11.51 3.98 -15.33
CA THR A 45 12.69 3.18 -15.67
C THR A 45 13.72 3.22 -14.53
N ASP A 46 13.98 4.41 -13.98
CA ASP A 46 15.04 4.62 -12.99
C ASP A 46 14.53 4.67 -11.54
N GLY A 47 13.24 4.97 -11.34
CA GLY A 47 12.66 5.29 -10.03
C GLY A 47 11.51 4.40 -9.58
N LEU A 48 11.20 3.32 -10.30
CA LEU A 48 10.10 2.43 -9.90
C LEU A 48 10.48 1.60 -8.68
N PHE A 49 9.79 1.88 -7.57
CA PHE A 49 9.82 1.04 -6.38
C PHE A 49 8.57 0.16 -6.34
N VAL A 50 8.75 -1.15 -6.49
CA VAL A 50 7.63 -2.11 -6.41
C VAL A 50 7.35 -2.42 -4.94
N LEU A 51 6.15 -2.06 -4.48
CA LEU A 51 5.66 -2.44 -3.16
C LEU A 51 5.11 -3.86 -3.20
N PRO A 52 5.74 -4.83 -2.51
CA PRO A 52 5.18 -6.18 -2.40
C PRO A 52 3.91 -6.17 -1.55
N PRO A 53 3.07 -7.22 -1.64
CA PRO A 53 1.99 -7.41 -0.68
C PRO A 53 2.53 -7.50 0.74
N MET A 54 1.78 -6.97 1.71
CA MET A 54 2.10 -7.15 3.12
C MET A 54 1.93 -8.61 3.52
N SER A 55 2.90 -9.11 4.29
CA SER A 55 2.73 -10.32 5.08
C SER A 55 1.63 -10.15 6.12
N VAL A 56 1.12 -11.27 6.65
CA VAL A 56 0.14 -11.25 7.76
C VAL A 56 0.66 -10.47 8.98
N ALA A 57 1.96 -10.55 9.28
CA ALA A 57 2.57 -9.85 10.41
C ALA A 57 2.62 -8.33 10.18
N GLU A 58 3.01 -7.88 8.99
CA GLU A 58 3.01 -6.46 8.63
C GLU A 58 1.59 -5.90 8.58
N LEU A 59 0.62 -6.67 8.05
CA LEU A 59 -0.78 -6.26 8.07
C LEU A 59 -1.29 -6.12 9.50
N ARG A 60 -0.94 -7.05 10.40
CA ARG A 60 -1.27 -6.94 11.83
C ARG A 60 -0.71 -5.66 12.43
N GLU A 61 0.57 -5.36 12.18
CA GLU A 61 1.20 -4.13 12.66
C GLU A 61 0.50 -2.88 12.11
N SER A 62 0.12 -2.90 10.83
CA SER A 62 -0.61 -1.80 10.20
C SER A 62 -1.99 -1.52 10.84
N ILE A 63 -2.56 -2.50 11.55
CA ILE A 63 -3.79 -2.37 12.32
C ILE A 63 -3.50 -1.91 13.76
N THR A 64 -2.54 -2.53 14.44
CA THR A 64 -2.29 -2.28 15.88
C THR A 64 -1.52 -0.99 16.13
N ARG A 65 -0.48 -0.71 15.35
CA ARG A 65 0.43 0.41 15.60
C ARG A 65 -0.26 1.79 15.51
N PRO A 66 -1.18 2.06 14.58
CA PRO A 66 -1.93 3.31 14.59
C PRO A 66 -2.77 3.50 15.86
N ALA A 67 -3.37 2.44 16.39
CA ALA A 67 -4.13 2.50 17.64
C ALA A 67 -3.22 2.79 18.83
N GLU A 68 -2.07 2.12 18.92
CA GLU A 68 -1.05 2.37 19.94
C GLU A 68 -0.55 3.82 19.92
N LEU A 69 -0.22 4.34 18.73
CA LEU A 69 0.22 5.74 18.55
C LEU A 69 -0.86 6.75 18.92
N ALA A 70 -2.13 6.38 18.78
CA ALA A 70 -3.28 7.19 19.21
C ALA A 70 -3.65 7.01 20.70
N GLY A 71 -2.92 6.17 21.45
CA GLY A 71 -3.22 5.87 22.85
C GLY A 71 -4.51 5.06 23.04
N LEU A 72 -4.90 4.28 22.04
CA LEU A 72 -6.11 3.47 22.04
C LEU A 72 -5.76 1.99 22.26
N THR A 73 -6.58 1.33 23.06
CA THR A 73 -6.56 -0.14 23.18
C THR A 73 -7.61 -0.73 22.24
N LEU A 74 -7.20 -1.72 21.45
CA LEU A 74 -8.12 -2.50 20.63
C LEU A 74 -8.78 -3.60 21.47
N GLU A 75 -10.06 -3.85 21.20
CA GLU A 75 -10.79 -4.94 21.85
C GLU A 75 -10.14 -6.31 21.58
N PRO A 76 -10.06 -7.20 22.59
CA PRO A 76 -9.52 -8.54 22.40
C PRO A 76 -10.20 -9.28 21.25
N GLY A 77 -9.40 -9.83 20.33
CA GLY A 77 -9.89 -10.58 19.17
C GLY A 77 -10.29 -9.73 17.95
N LEU A 78 -10.39 -8.40 18.06
CA LEU A 78 -10.73 -7.54 16.92
C LEU A 78 -9.75 -7.69 15.74
N VAL A 79 -8.45 -7.75 16.05
CA VAL A 79 -7.41 -7.93 15.03
C VAL A 79 -7.59 -9.25 14.27
N GLN A 80 -7.94 -10.33 14.98
CA GLN A 80 -8.17 -11.64 14.34
C GLN A 80 -9.42 -11.65 13.48
N LEU A 81 -10.47 -10.93 13.91
CA LEU A 81 -11.66 -10.72 13.09
C LEU A 81 -11.32 -9.97 11.80
N LEU A 82 -10.55 -8.87 11.89
CA LEU A 82 -10.16 -8.08 10.72
C LEU A 82 -9.28 -8.86 9.73
N LEU A 83 -8.33 -9.66 10.23
CA LEU A 83 -7.50 -10.53 9.38
C LEU A 83 -8.35 -11.59 8.68
N ARG A 84 -9.30 -12.21 9.40
CA ARG A 84 -10.25 -13.15 8.82
C ARG A 84 -11.12 -12.52 7.74
N ASP A 85 -11.62 -11.31 7.98
CA ASP A 85 -12.43 -10.55 7.03
C ASP A 85 -11.61 -10.12 5.80
N ALA A 86 -10.30 -9.92 5.97
CA ALA A 86 -9.35 -9.74 4.87
C ALA A 86 -9.08 -11.03 4.07
N GLY A 87 -9.76 -12.13 4.38
CA GLY A 87 -9.57 -13.42 3.71
C GLY A 87 -8.29 -14.14 4.12
N LEU A 88 -7.58 -13.64 5.13
CA LEU A 88 -6.39 -14.29 5.67
C LEU A 88 -6.80 -15.29 6.75
N ARG A 89 -6.38 -16.54 6.57
CA ARG A 89 -6.45 -17.55 7.62
C ARG A 89 -5.08 -17.64 8.28
N GLU A 90 -5.04 -17.62 9.61
CA GLU A 90 -3.87 -18.09 10.35
C GLU A 90 -3.76 -19.61 10.12
N GLU A 91 -3.12 -20.03 9.03
CA GLU A 91 -2.79 -21.43 8.82
C GLU A 91 -1.63 -21.79 9.77
N PRO A 92 -1.72 -22.87 10.56
CA PRO A 92 -0.57 -23.36 11.31
C PRO A 92 0.56 -23.68 10.32
N ALA A 93 1.77 -23.24 10.62
CA ALA A 93 2.97 -23.34 9.76
C ALA A 93 3.32 -24.76 9.27
N ALA A 94 2.61 -25.81 9.71
CA ALA A 94 2.88 -27.21 9.41
C ALA A 94 2.24 -27.76 8.11
N VAL A 95 1.33 -27.04 7.43
CA VAL A 95 0.53 -27.63 6.32
C VAL A 95 0.77 -26.98 4.95
N ALA A 96 1.69 -26.02 4.82
CA ALA A 96 1.89 -25.22 3.61
C ALA A 96 2.72 -25.89 2.47
N ALA A 97 2.59 -27.21 2.25
CA ALA A 97 3.47 -27.94 1.32
C ALA A 97 2.82 -28.50 0.04
N THR A 98 1.55 -28.22 -0.30
CA THR A 98 0.88 -28.96 -1.39
C THR A 98 -0.08 -28.21 -2.33
N ALA A 99 0.02 -26.88 -2.51
CA ALA A 99 -0.78 -26.20 -3.54
C ALA A 99 0.01 -25.16 -4.36
N PRO A 100 -0.15 -25.09 -5.70
CA PRO A 100 0.39 -24.01 -6.51
C PRO A 100 -0.66 -22.91 -6.71
N ALA A 101 -0.61 -21.84 -5.91
CA ALA A 101 -1.28 -20.55 -6.18
C ALA A 101 -0.91 -19.50 -5.10
N ALA A 102 -0.15 -18.47 -5.47
CA ALA A 102 0.32 -17.35 -4.63
C ALA A 102 1.11 -17.77 -3.36
N GLY A 103 2.05 -16.94 -2.90
CA GLY A 103 2.92 -17.30 -1.77
C GLY A 103 2.13 -17.62 -0.50
N PRO A 104 2.53 -18.62 0.31
CA PRO A 104 1.87 -18.92 1.57
C PRO A 104 2.09 -17.75 2.55
N GLY A 105 1.07 -16.90 2.72
CA GLY A 105 1.09 -15.78 3.68
C GLY A 105 0.82 -14.39 3.11
N ASP A 106 0.54 -14.27 1.81
CA ASP A 106 0.28 -12.98 1.18
C ASP A 106 -1.20 -12.56 1.31
N THR A 107 -1.43 -11.28 1.62
CA THR A 107 -2.79 -10.71 1.65
C THR A 107 -3.45 -10.83 0.27
N PRO A 108 -4.66 -11.42 0.16
CA PRO A 108 -5.31 -11.58 -1.13
C PRO A 108 -5.58 -10.22 -1.79
N SER A 109 -5.24 -10.12 -3.07
CA SER A 109 -5.41 -8.90 -3.86
C SER A 109 -6.87 -8.44 -3.82
N GLY A 110 -7.09 -7.19 -3.38
CA GLY A 110 -8.42 -6.58 -3.27
C GLY A 110 -9.09 -6.68 -1.89
N ALA A 111 -8.52 -7.38 -0.92
CA ALA A 111 -9.09 -7.45 0.44
C ALA A 111 -8.85 -6.16 1.26
N LEU A 112 -7.69 -5.53 1.12
CA LEU A 112 -7.34 -4.33 1.89
C LEU A 112 -8.31 -3.16 1.69
N PRO A 113 -8.76 -2.82 0.46
CA PRO A 113 -9.79 -1.80 0.26
C PRO A 113 -11.11 -2.11 0.99
N LEU A 114 -11.49 -3.38 1.10
CA LEU A 114 -12.72 -3.79 1.77
C LEU A 114 -12.63 -3.67 3.30
N VAL A 115 -11.43 -3.83 3.87
CA VAL A 115 -11.19 -3.68 5.32
C VAL A 115 -10.85 -2.24 5.69
N SER A 116 -10.22 -1.47 4.80
CA SER A 116 -9.88 -0.06 5.06
C SER A 116 -11.12 0.82 5.19
N HIS A 117 -12.16 0.56 4.40
CA HIS A 117 -13.41 1.31 4.49
C HIS A 117 -14.10 1.17 5.87
N PRO A 118 -14.40 -0.03 6.40
CA PRO A 118 -15.01 -0.17 7.71
C PRO A 118 -14.11 0.39 8.82
N LEU A 119 -12.78 0.18 8.75
CA LEU A 119 -11.85 0.79 9.71
C LEU A 119 -11.95 2.32 9.73
N MET A 120 -11.91 2.95 8.55
CA MET A 120 -12.06 4.41 8.43
C MET A 120 -13.43 4.89 8.92
N ALA A 121 -14.51 4.18 8.56
CA ALA A 121 -15.86 4.53 8.98
C ALA A 121 -16.03 4.43 10.51
N THR A 122 -15.35 3.48 11.14
CA THR A 122 -15.35 3.31 12.60
C THR A 122 -14.55 4.42 13.27
N TRP A 123 -13.40 4.80 12.70
CA TRP A 123 -12.57 5.92 13.17
C TRP A 123 -13.31 7.27 13.14
N GLN A 124 -14.02 7.56 12.05
CA GLN A 124 -14.78 8.81 11.90
C GLN A 124 -15.95 8.96 12.89
N ARG A 125 -16.40 7.86 13.51
CA ARG A 125 -17.50 7.85 14.49
C ARG A 125 -17.02 7.85 15.95
N ARG A 126 -15.72 7.96 16.16
CA ARG A 126 -15.08 8.01 17.47
C ARG A 126 -15.03 9.44 18.00
#